data_AF-A0A7Z7VLQ3-F1
#
_entry.id   AF-A0A7Z7VLQ3-F1
#
_cell.length_a   1.000
_cell.length_b   1.000
_cell.length_c   1.000
_cell.angle_alpha   90.00
_cell.angle_beta   90.00
_cell.angle_gamma   90.00
#
_symmetry.space_group_name_H-M   'P 1'
#
loop_
_entity.id
_entity.type
_entity.pdbx_description
1 polymer ?
#
loop_
_entity_poly.entity_id
_entity_poly.type
_entity_poly.pdbx_seq_one_letter_code
_entity_poly.pdbx_strand_id
1 'polypeptide(L)'
;MLNTSFLVIFMRKLILCLLLIMPGVSFATTDAEKNELKRIMVELSVIEDMAKSAQQNREPGDPEQFKYELLLNDLSVIKLGISNHLNKTYDSTYEREPLYVEDRKEY
;
A
#
# COMPACT_ATOMS: atom_id res chain seq x y z
N MET A 1 59.42 -18.15 16.49
CA MET A 1 58.84 -18.09 15.12
C MET A 1 57.34 -18.19 15.25
N LEU A 2 56.58 -17.15 14.86
CA LEU A 2 55.11 -17.24 14.87
C LEU A 2 54.67 -18.24 13.79
N ASN A 3 53.82 -19.19 14.17
CA ASN A 3 53.43 -20.29 13.30
C ASN A 3 52.39 -19.78 12.28
N THR A 4 52.85 -19.49 11.06
CA THR A 4 52.06 -18.88 9.97
C THR A 4 50.79 -19.68 9.65
N SER A 5 50.86 -21.00 9.80
CA SER A 5 49.71 -21.90 9.63
C SER A 5 48.59 -21.65 10.65
N PHE A 6 48.95 -21.35 11.90
CA PHE A 6 47.97 -21.04 12.95
C PHE A 6 47.25 -19.71 12.68
N LEU A 7 48.00 -18.72 12.18
CA LEU A 7 47.45 -17.41 11.81
C LEU A 7 46.42 -17.51 10.69
N VAL A 8 46.71 -18.32 9.65
CA VAL A 8 45.81 -18.52 8.51
C VAL A 8 44.52 -19.24 8.91
N ILE A 9 44.62 -20.25 9.77
CA ILE A 9 43.45 -20.99 10.27
C ILE A 9 42.57 -20.08 11.14
N PHE A 10 43.18 -19.25 11.99
CA PHE A 10 42.47 -18.30 12.83
C PHE A 10 41.75 -17.24 12.00
N MET A 11 42.42 -16.64 11.01
CA MET A 11 41.85 -15.67 10.07
C MET A 11 40.68 -16.25 9.27
N ARG A 12 40.78 -17.50 8.80
CA ARG A 12 39.70 -18.16 8.06
C ARG A 12 38.45 -18.39 8.92
N LYS A 13 38.63 -18.78 10.19
CA LYS A 13 37.52 -18.93 11.14
C LYS A 13 36.89 -17.58 11.49
N LEU A 14 37.69 -16.53 11.62
CA LEU A 14 37.22 -15.16 11.87
C LEU A 14 36.31 -14.66 10.73
N ILE A 15 36.72 -14.87 9.48
CA ILE A 15 35.95 -14.48 8.28
C ILE A 15 34.61 -15.24 8.22
N LEU A 16 34.61 -16.54 8.52
CA LEU A 16 33.39 -17.36 8.55
C LEU A 16 32.43 -16.92 9.67
N CYS A 17 32.94 -16.54 10.84
CA CYS A 17 32.11 -15.96 11.90
C CYS A 17 31.53 -14.61 11.50
N LEU A 18 32.29 -13.75 10.82
CA LEU A 18 31.80 -12.42 10.38
C LEU A 18 30.65 -12.53 9.36
N LEU A 19 30.68 -13.55 8.49
CA LEU A 19 29.65 -13.82 7.48
C LEU A 19 28.31 -14.25 8.09
N LEU A 20 28.31 -14.85 9.28
CA LEU A 20 27.10 -15.30 9.99
C LEU A 20 26.36 -14.17 10.72
N ILE A 21 26.97 -12.98 10.85
CA ILE A 21 26.41 -11.82 11.57
C ILE A 21 25.80 -10.79 10.61
N MET A 22 25.61 -11.13 9.34
CA MET A 22 24.85 -10.30 8.40
C MET A 22 23.36 -10.67 8.52
N PRO A 23 22.55 -9.98 9.35
CA PRO A 23 21.11 -10.14 9.26
C PRO A 23 20.69 -9.71 7.85
N GLY A 24 19.99 -10.59 7.13
CA GLY A 24 19.39 -10.26 5.85
C GLY A 24 18.47 -9.04 6.02
N VAL A 25 18.97 -7.88 5.63
CA VAL A 25 18.26 -6.60 5.67
C VAL A 25 17.18 -6.58 4.59
N SER A 26 16.03 -7.18 4.87
CA SER A 26 14.82 -7.14 4.02
C SER A 26 13.99 -5.86 4.24
N PHE A 27 14.67 -4.72 4.41
CA PHE A 27 14.02 -3.41 4.64
C PHE A 27 13.55 -2.76 3.32
N ALA A 28 14.21 -3.06 2.19
CA ALA A 28 13.91 -2.44 0.90
C ALA A 28 12.49 -2.76 0.38
N THR A 29 11.99 -3.99 0.60
CA THR A 29 10.66 -4.40 0.13
C THR A 29 9.54 -3.62 0.82
N THR A 30 9.68 -3.40 2.14
CA THR A 30 8.67 -2.66 2.93
C THR A 30 8.63 -1.18 2.54
N ASP A 31 9.78 -0.59 2.25
CA ASP A 31 9.86 0.82 1.87
C ASP A 31 9.40 1.07 0.43
N ALA A 32 9.66 0.13 -0.48
CA ALA A 32 9.14 0.16 -1.84
C ALA A 32 7.61 0.07 -1.87
N GLU A 33 7.02 -0.89 -1.15
CA GLU A 33 5.56 -1.04 -1.03
C GLU A 33 4.90 0.24 -0.50
N LYS A 34 5.44 0.82 0.58
CA LYS A 34 4.91 2.07 1.14
C LYS A 34 4.97 3.23 0.16
N ASN A 35 6.02 3.32 -0.66
CA ASN A 35 6.14 4.38 -1.66
C ASN A 35 5.09 4.22 -2.76
N GLU A 36 4.85 3.02 -3.25
CA GLU A 36 3.78 2.75 -4.23
C GLU A 36 2.39 3.04 -3.64
N LEU A 37 2.13 2.63 -2.39
CA LEU A 37 0.87 2.94 -1.71
C LEU A 37 0.64 4.45 -1.53
N LYS A 38 1.69 5.22 -1.21
CA LYS A 38 1.61 6.70 -1.17
C LYS A 38 1.32 7.30 -2.54
N ARG A 39 1.91 6.74 -3.60
CA ARG A 39 1.63 7.17 -4.97
C ARG A 39 0.18 6.89 -5.34
N ILE A 40 -0.33 5.70 -5.02
CA ILE A 40 -1.75 5.35 -5.23
C ILE A 40 -2.68 6.35 -4.53
N MET A 41 -2.38 6.75 -3.29
CA MET A 41 -3.16 7.77 -2.58
C MET A 41 -3.25 9.10 -3.35
N VAL A 42 -2.15 9.55 -3.95
CA VAL A 42 -2.13 10.77 -4.78
C VAL A 42 -2.99 10.59 -6.03
N GLU A 43 -2.87 9.46 -6.72
CA GLU A 43 -3.66 9.16 -7.92
C GLU A 43 -5.17 9.06 -7.60
N LEU A 44 -5.55 8.47 -6.46
CA LEU A 44 -6.94 8.43 -6.01
C LEU A 44 -7.52 9.81 -5.71
N SER A 45 -6.72 10.74 -5.17
CA SER A 45 -7.15 12.13 -4.98
C SER A 45 -7.39 12.86 -6.31
N VAL A 46 -6.57 12.60 -7.33
CA VAL A 46 -6.80 13.14 -8.68
C VAL A 46 -8.12 12.63 -9.26
N ILE A 47 -8.40 11.33 -9.12
CA ILE A 47 -9.66 10.73 -9.59
C ILE A 47 -10.86 11.31 -8.84
N GLU A 48 -10.75 11.54 -7.54
CA GLU A 48 -11.80 12.18 -6.74
C GLU A 48 -12.13 13.59 -7.25
N ASP A 49 -11.10 14.39 -7.55
CA ASP A 49 -11.28 15.75 -8.08
C ASP A 49 -11.90 15.73 -9.49
N MET A 50 -11.49 14.78 -10.33
CA MET A 50 -12.11 14.55 -11.64
C MET A 50 -13.59 14.17 -11.51
N ALA A 51 -13.93 13.29 -10.57
CA ALA A 51 -15.32 12.88 -10.31
C ALA A 51 -16.17 14.05 -9.83
N LYS A 52 -15.66 14.89 -8.91
CA LYS A 52 -16.35 16.10 -8.46
C LYS A 52 -16.55 17.10 -9.61
N SER A 53 -15.54 17.29 -10.46
CA SER A 53 -15.66 18.16 -11.63
C SER A 53 -16.69 17.64 -12.62
N ALA A 54 -16.72 16.33 -12.89
CA ALA A 54 -17.72 15.71 -13.74
C ALA A 54 -19.15 15.83 -13.15
N GLN A 55 -19.30 15.68 -11.83
CA GLN A 55 -20.58 15.91 -11.14
C GLN A 55 -21.09 17.34 -11.30
N GLN A 56 -20.19 18.34 -11.23
CA GLN A 56 -20.54 19.76 -11.41
C GLN A 56 -20.96 20.09 -12.84
N ASN A 57 -20.41 19.39 -13.84
CA ASN A 57 -20.70 19.60 -15.25
C ASN A 57 -21.88 18.76 -15.77
N ARG A 58 -22.60 18.09 -14.89
CA ARG A 58 -23.71 17.20 -15.24
C ARG A 58 -24.84 17.96 -15.93
N GLU A 59 -25.36 17.41 -17.03
CA GLU A 59 -26.50 17.99 -17.75
C GLU A 59 -27.79 17.88 -16.92
N PRO A 60 -28.49 19.01 -16.66
CA PRO A 60 -29.80 18.97 -16.03
C PRO A 60 -30.81 18.23 -16.94
N GLY A 61 -31.46 17.20 -16.40
CA GLY A 61 -32.48 16.45 -17.14
C GLY A 61 -32.00 15.18 -17.85
N ASP A 62 -30.73 14.81 -17.68
CA ASP A 62 -30.24 13.49 -18.12
C ASP A 62 -31.02 12.37 -17.39
N PRO A 63 -31.69 11.45 -18.12
CA PRO A 63 -32.43 10.35 -17.51
C PRO A 63 -31.52 9.28 -16.87
N GLU A 64 -30.27 9.12 -17.30
CA GLU A 64 -29.34 8.12 -16.77
C GLU A 64 -28.22 8.80 -16.00
N GLN A 65 -28.57 9.29 -14.82
CA GLN A 65 -27.60 10.05 -14.07
C GLN A 65 -26.60 9.15 -13.33
N PHE A 66 -25.31 9.31 -13.64
CA PHE A 66 -24.24 8.66 -12.91
C PHE A 66 -24.32 8.98 -11.39
N LYS A 67 -24.14 7.94 -10.57
CA LYS A 67 -24.21 7.99 -9.09
C LYS A 67 -22.86 8.42 -8.50
N TYR A 68 -22.50 9.69 -8.66
CA TYR A 68 -21.21 10.24 -8.21
C TYR A 68 -20.95 10.03 -6.72
N GLU A 69 -22.00 10.06 -5.90
CA GLU A 69 -21.92 9.88 -4.46
C GLU A 69 -21.39 8.49 -4.09
N LEU A 70 -21.78 7.44 -4.86
CA LEU A 70 -21.30 6.08 -4.65
C LEU A 70 -19.81 5.96 -5.02
N LEU A 71 -19.41 6.51 -6.17
CA LEU A 71 -18.00 6.53 -6.58
C LEU A 71 -17.13 7.25 -5.54
N LEU A 72 -17.59 8.41 -5.04
CA LEU A 72 -16.85 9.17 -4.04
C LEU A 72 -16.74 8.41 -2.70
N ASN A 73 -17.78 7.66 -2.33
CA ASN A 73 -17.74 6.79 -1.17
C ASN A 73 -16.70 5.66 -1.34
N ASP A 74 -16.73 4.97 -2.47
CA ASP A 74 -15.81 3.87 -2.76
C ASP A 74 -14.34 4.35 -2.75
N LEU A 75 -14.06 5.52 -3.35
CA LEU A 75 -12.74 6.15 -3.27
C LEU A 75 -12.32 6.46 -1.83
N SER A 76 -13.26 6.89 -0.98
CA SER A 76 -13.01 7.13 0.45
C SER A 76 -12.62 5.85 1.19
N VAL A 77 -13.38 4.77 0.97
CA VAL A 77 -13.11 3.45 1.58
C VAL A 77 -11.74 2.91 1.18
N ILE A 78 -11.36 3.02 -0.10
CA ILE A 78 -10.04 2.58 -0.59
C ILE A 78 -8.93 3.40 0.08
N LYS A 79 -9.04 4.73 0.08
CA LYS A 79 -8.04 5.62 0.72
C LYS A 79 -7.89 5.33 2.21
N LEU A 80 -9.00 5.05 2.92
CA LEU A 80 -8.96 4.69 4.33
C LEU A 80 -8.21 3.37 4.57
N GLY A 81 -8.46 2.36 3.73
CA GLY A 81 -7.74 1.09 3.78
C GLY A 81 -6.22 1.25 3.63
N ILE A 82 -5.80 2.06 2.65
CA ILE A 82 -4.37 2.35 2.42
C ILE A 82 -3.76 3.14 3.58
N SER A 83 -4.46 4.17 4.07
CA SER A 83 -4.02 4.98 5.22
C SER A 83 -3.82 4.13 6.47
N ASN A 84 -4.77 3.25 6.78
CA ASN A 84 -4.67 2.34 7.93
C ASN A 84 -3.48 1.39 7.81
N HIS A 85 -3.21 0.87 6.61
CA HIS A 85 -2.05 0.03 6.35
C HIS A 85 -0.72 0.81 6.53
N LEU A 86 -0.62 2.02 5.96
CA LEU A 86 0.58 2.86 6.06
C LEU A 86 0.88 3.28 7.50
N ASN A 87 -0.16 3.59 8.29
CA ASN A 87 -0.03 4.05 9.66
C ASN A 87 0.02 2.92 10.69
N LYS A 88 -0.12 1.65 10.25
CA LYS A 88 -0.26 0.47 11.12
C LYS A 88 -1.38 0.60 12.16
N THR A 89 -2.40 1.40 11.87
CA THR A 89 -3.56 1.64 12.73
C THR A 89 -4.71 0.70 12.37
N TYR A 90 -4.39 -0.54 11.95
CA TYR A 90 -5.42 -1.52 11.63
C TYR A 90 -6.16 -1.93 12.90
N ASP A 91 -7.34 -1.36 13.09
CA ASP A 91 -8.30 -1.82 14.08
C ASP A 91 -9.00 -3.05 13.54
N SER A 92 -8.72 -4.21 14.11
CA SER A 92 -9.35 -5.48 13.75
C SER A 92 -10.85 -5.54 14.07
N THR A 93 -11.37 -4.56 14.81
CA THR A 93 -12.80 -4.41 15.14
C THR A 93 -13.52 -3.39 14.27
N TYR A 94 -12.80 -2.68 13.39
CA TYR A 94 -13.41 -1.77 12.42
C TYR A 94 -14.13 -2.57 11.33
N GLU A 95 -15.46 -2.56 11.36
CA GLU A 95 -16.29 -3.01 10.25
C GLU A 95 -16.16 -2.00 9.11
N ARG A 96 -15.44 -2.39 8.06
CA ARG A 96 -15.34 -1.58 6.84
C ARG A 96 -16.71 -1.46 6.21
N GLU A 97 -17.14 -0.24 5.91
CA GLU A 97 -18.24 -0.05 4.98
C GLU A 97 -17.88 -0.75 3.66
N PRO A 98 -18.73 -1.67 3.18
CA PRO A 98 -18.44 -2.39 1.95
C PRO A 98 -18.42 -1.38 0.80
N LEU A 99 -17.55 -1.63 -0.17
CA LEU A 99 -17.68 -0.99 -1.48
C LEU A 99 -19.08 -1.28 -2.01
N TYR A 100 -19.71 -0.29 -2.61
CA TYR A 100 -21.07 -0.47 -3.09
C TYR A 100 -21.06 -1.51 -4.21
N VAL A 101 -21.71 -2.66 -3.95
CA VAL A 101 -21.97 -3.67 -4.98
C VAL A 101 -23.41 -3.44 -5.42
N GLU A 102 -23.59 -2.96 -6.64
CA GLU A 102 -24.92 -2.93 -7.23
C GLU A 102 -25.41 -4.37 -7.34
N ASP A 103 -26.48 -4.69 -6.61
CA ASP A 103 -27.12 -6.01 -6.66
C ASP A 103 -27.44 -6.31 -8.13
N ARG A 104 -26.59 -7.09 -8.79
CA ARG A 104 -26.91 -7.65 -10.09
C ARG A 104 -28.10 -8.56 -9.87
N LYS A 105 -29.29 -8.04 -10.14
CA LYS A 105 -30.45 -8.88 -10.39
C LYS A 105 -30.08 -9.72 -11.59
N GLU A 106 -29.81 -11.00 -11.34
CA GLU A 106 -29.71 -12.02 -12.37
C GLU A 106 -31.03 -11.97 -13.13
N TYR A 107 -30.97 -11.48 -14.38
CA TYR A 107 -32.08 -11.52 -15.34
C TYR A 107 -32.07 -12.86 -16.05
#